data_AF-A0A1H3FEW3-F1
#
_entry.id   AF-A0A1H3FEW3-F1
#
_cell.length_a   1.000
_cell.length_b   1.000
_cell.length_c   1.000
_cell.angle_alpha   90.00
_cell.angle_beta   90.00
_cell.angle_gamma   90.00
#
_symmetry.space_group_name_H-M   'P 1'
#
loop_
_entity.id
_entity.type
_entity.pdbx_description
1 polymer ?
#
loop_
_entity_poly.entity_id
_entity_poly.type
_entity_poly.pdbx_seq_one_letter_code
_entity_poly.pdbx_strand_id
1 'polypeptide(L)'
;MDDFDAIARAAVAAAEAADGMDPAIVEDAIRYAREERGTGQSRYRSLLVDVAGADGADEPVRSESAAGAPTTTDRQRAAYARLRDHVERRRGRESDVDGLFD
;
A
#
# COMPACT_ATOMS: atom_id res chain seq x y z
N MET A 1 -10.01 -17.60 2.40
CA MET A 1 -9.03 -16.50 2.36
C MET A 1 -9.51 -15.53 1.31
N ASP A 2 -9.86 -14.34 1.73
CA ASP A 2 -10.45 -13.30 0.89
C ASP A 2 -9.37 -12.66 0.00
N ASP A 3 -9.75 -12.17 -1.19
CA ASP A 3 -8.83 -11.49 -2.13
C ASP A 3 -8.00 -10.40 -1.45
N PHE A 4 -8.63 -9.65 -0.54
CA PHE A 4 -7.95 -8.62 0.25
C PHE A 4 -6.88 -9.17 1.20
N ASP A 5 -7.10 -10.33 1.83
CA ASP A 5 -6.09 -10.90 2.74
C ASP A 5 -4.88 -11.43 1.96
N ALA A 6 -5.07 -11.86 0.71
CA ALA A 6 -3.97 -12.17 -0.20
C ALA A 6 -3.18 -10.90 -0.56
N ILE A 7 -3.86 -9.80 -0.91
CA ILE A 7 -3.24 -8.50 -1.17
C ILE A 7 -2.49 -7.99 0.06
N ALA A 8 -3.10 -8.04 1.24
CA ALA A 8 -2.51 -7.58 2.49
C ALA A 8 -1.22 -8.33 2.82
N ARG A 9 -1.23 -9.66 2.70
CA ARG A 9 -0.04 -10.49 2.90
C ARG A 9 1.06 -10.16 1.90
N ALA A 10 0.71 -9.97 0.62
CA ALA A 10 1.67 -9.64 -0.41
C ALA A 10 2.27 -8.23 -0.22
N ALA A 11 1.47 -7.26 0.20
CA ALA A 11 1.94 -5.90 0.50
C ALA A 11 2.92 -5.87 1.67
N VAL A 12 2.66 -6.63 2.74
CA VAL A 12 3.60 -6.76 3.88
C VAL A 12 4.91 -7.39 3.42
N ALA A 13 4.84 -8.50 2.68
CA ALA A 13 6.05 -9.16 2.15
C ALA A 13 6.86 -8.23 1.23
N ALA A 14 6.19 -7.43 0.40
CA ALA A 14 6.85 -6.43 -0.45
C ALA A 14 7.54 -5.33 0.37
N ALA A 15 6.93 -4.90 1.48
CA ALA A 15 7.51 -3.92 2.39
C ALA A 15 8.74 -4.47 3.11
N GLU A 16 8.66 -5.70 3.62
CA GLU A 16 9.77 -6.38 4.28
C GLU A 16 10.96 -6.60 3.34
N ALA A 17 10.71 -6.85 2.05
CA ALA A 17 11.75 -7.10 1.07
C ALA A 17 12.39 -5.81 0.50
N ALA A 18 11.70 -4.67 0.57
CA ALA A 18 12.13 -3.43 -0.06
C ALA A 18 12.84 -2.48 0.93
N ASP A 19 14.09 -2.12 0.64
CA ASP A 19 14.81 -1.09 1.38
C ASP A 19 14.05 0.25 1.34
N GLY A 20 13.73 0.78 2.53
CA GLY A 20 13.06 2.06 2.73
C GLY A 20 11.54 2.00 2.80
N MET A 21 10.93 0.80 2.75
CA MET A 21 9.53 0.60 3.10
C MET A 21 9.41 0.20 4.57
N ASP A 22 8.55 0.89 5.32
CA ASP A 22 8.26 0.56 6.71
C ASP A 22 7.02 -0.35 6.76
N PRO A 23 7.13 -1.61 7.21
CA PRO A 23 6.00 -2.52 7.29
C PRO A 23 4.90 -2.01 8.23
N ALA A 24 5.22 -1.22 9.26
CA ALA A 24 4.22 -0.68 10.18
C ALA A 24 3.25 0.30 9.49
N ILE A 25 3.71 1.00 8.44
CA ILE A 25 2.84 1.87 7.61
C ILE A 25 1.87 1.02 6.79
N VAL A 26 2.35 -0.12 6.26
CA VAL A 26 1.51 -1.04 5.48
C VAL A 26 0.48 -1.72 6.37
N GLU A 27 0.84 -2.11 7.59
CA GLU A 27 -0.07 -2.68 8.57
C GLU A 27 -1.19 -1.72 8.97
N ASP A 28 -0.86 -0.45 9.21
CA ASP A 28 -1.89 0.55 9.50
C ASP A 28 -2.80 0.83 8.30
N ALA A 29 -2.24 0.85 7.09
CA ALA A 29 -3.05 0.92 5.88
C ALA A 29 -4.01 -0.27 5.75
N ILE A 30 -3.59 -1.49 6.09
CA ILE A 30 -4.47 -2.67 6.08
C ILE A 30 -5.60 -2.50 7.09
N ARG A 31 -5.29 -2.01 8.30
CA ARG A 31 -6.29 -1.69 9.32
C ARG A 31 -7.30 -0.66 8.80
N TYR A 32 -6.82 0.46 8.28
CA TYR A 32 -7.67 1.52 7.72
C TYR A 32 -8.51 1.04 6.52
N ALA A 33 -7.96 0.20 5.65
CA ALA A 33 -8.71 -0.40 4.54
C ALA A 33 -9.84 -1.30 5.03
N ARG A 34 -9.65 -2.03 6.14
CA ARG A 34 -10.70 -2.85 6.76
C ARG A 34 -11.79 -1.98 7.37
N GLU A 35 -11.44 -0.86 7.99
CA GLU A 35 -12.40 0.11 8.52
C GLU A 35 -13.20 0.80 7.39
N GLU A 36 -12.60 0.99 6.21
CA GLU A 36 -13.28 1.53 5.02
C GLU A 36 -14.24 0.54 4.33
N ARG A 37 -14.25 -0.76 4.71
CA ARG A 37 -15.18 -1.78 4.18
C ARG A 37 -16.61 -1.49 4.65
N GLY A 38 -17.25 -0.52 4.02
CA GLY A 38 -18.61 -0.08 4.33
C GLY A 38 -18.90 1.36 3.89
N THR A 39 -17.87 2.15 3.59
CA THR A 39 -18.00 3.58 3.26
C THR A 39 -17.88 3.87 1.75
N GLY A 40 -17.62 2.85 0.93
CA GLY A 40 -17.50 2.97 -0.53
C GLY A 40 -16.18 3.61 -1.01
N GLN A 41 -15.27 3.98 -0.11
CA GLN A 41 -13.96 4.52 -0.45
C GLN A 41 -12.91 3.42 -0.31
N SER A 42 -12.43 2.87 -1.42
CA SER A 42 -11.47 1.75 -1.44
C SER A 42 -10.01 2.22 -1.53
N ARG A 43 -9.68 3.39 -0.97
CA ARG A 43 -8.43 4.10 -1.30
C ARG A 43 -7.21 3.34 -0.78
N TYR A 44 -7.23 2.88 0.48
CA TYR A 44 -6.12 2.10 1.02
C TYR A 44 -5.99 0.75 0.31
N ARG A 45 -7.11 0.10 -0.05
CA ARG A 45 -7.08 -1.16 -0.81
C ARG A 45 -6.36 -1.00 -2.16
N SER A 46 -6.68 0.03 -2.93
CA SER A 46 -6.04 0.25 -4.24
C SER A 46 -4.53 0.46 -4.10
N LEU A 47 -4.10 1.26 -3.13
CA LEU A 47 -2.67 1.50 -2.89
C LEU A 47 -1.94 0.23 -2.40
N LEU A 48 -2.61 -0.62 -1.62
CA LEU A 48 -2.06 -1.91 -1.18
C LEU A 48 -1.87 -2.89 -2.34
N VAL A 49 -2.74 -2.88 -3.35
CA VAL A 49 -2.57 -3.69 -4.58
C VAL A 49 -1.30 -3.24 -5.33
N ASP A 50 -1.11 -1.93 -5.48
CA ASP A 50 0.07 -1.37 -6.16
C ASP A 50 1.37 -1.68 -5.39
N VAL A 51 1.35 -1.59 -4.05
CA VAL A 51 2.48 -1.95 -3.18
C VAL A 51 2.79 -3.45 -3.24
N ALA A 52 1.77 -4.30 -3.24
CA ALA A 52 1.93 -5.74 -3.38
C ALA A 52 2.56 -6.14 -4.73
N GLY A 53 2.52 -5.26 -5.73
CA GLY A 53 2.94 -5.59 -7.10
C GLY A 53 2.06 -6.64 -7.77
N ALA A 54 0.84 -6.85 -7.25
CA ALA A 54 -0.08 -7.90 -7.71
C ALA A 54 -0.59 -7.66 -9.15
N ASP A 55 -0.36 -6.48 -9.71
CA ASP A 55 -0.68 -6.12 -11.09
C ASP A 55 0.36 -6.64 -12.12
N GLY A 56 1.49 -7.20 -11.66
CA GLY A 56 2.62 -7.61 -12.52
C GLY A 56 2.96 -9.11 -12.52
N ALA A 57 2.13 -9.96 -11.90
CA ALA A 57 2.42 -11.39 -11.76
C ALA A 57 2.15 -12.24 -13.02
N ASP A 58 1.62 -11.64 -14.09
CA ASP A 58 1.34 -12.34 -15.35
C ASP A 58 1.86 -11.51 -16.52
N GLU A 59 3.09 -11.84 -16.95
CA GLU A 59 3.63 -11.78 -18.33
C GLU A 59 5.13 -11.46 -18.30
N PRO A 60 6.01 -12.44 -18.59
CA PRO A 60 7.36 -12.12 -19.00
C PRO A 60 7.30 -11.54 -20.41
N VAL A 61 7.07 -10.23 -20.53
CA VAL A 61 7.34 -9.50 -21.78
C VAL A 61 8.84 -9.53 -22.02
N ARG A 62 9.27 -10.60 -22.68
CA ARG A 62 10.56 -10.69 -23.33
C ARG A 62 10.50 -9.77 -24.55
N SER A 63 10.94 -8.52 -24.39
CA SER A 63 11.54 -7.79 -25.51
C SER A 63 12.46 -6.67 -25.03
N GLU A 64 13.61 -6.71 -25.66
CA GLU A 64 14.78 -5.86 -25.53
C GLU A 64 14.43 -4.36 -25.68
N SER A 65 15.13 -3.50 -24.92
CA SER A 65 15.04 -2.02 -24.91
C SER A 65 13.83 -1.39 -24.20
N ALA A 66 13.80 -1.43 -22.87
CA ALA A 66 12.98 -0.54 -22.04
C ALA A 66 13.85 0.40 -21.18
N ALA A 67 14.77 1.15 -21.80
CA ALA A 67 15.47 2.24 -21.13
C ALA A 67 14.52 3.46 -20.98
N GLY A 68 13.45 3.33 -20.19
CA GLY A 68 12.51 4.43 -19.95
C GLY A 68 11.19 4.11 -19.23
N ALA A 69 10.81 2.83 -19.06
CA ALA A 69 9.60 2.49 -18.31
C ALA A 69 9.92 2.33 -16.81
N PRO A 70 9.06 2.82 -15.89
CA PRO A 70 9.24 2.60 -14.46
C PRO A 70 9.19 1.10 -14.15
N THR A 71 10.18 0.63 -13.40
CA THR A 71 10.22 -0.77 -12.93
C THR A 71 9.08 -1.05 -11.96
N THR A 72 8.75 -2.33 -11.73
CA THR A 72 7.78 -2.73 -10.69
C THR A 72 8.14 -2.12 -9.33
N THR A 73 9.42 -2.09 -8.98
CA THR A 73 9.92 -1.48 -7.75
C THR A 73 9.68 0.03 -7.69
N ASP A 74 9.82 0.74 -8.81
CA ASP A 74 9.49 2.17 -8.91
C ASP A 74 8.01 2.43 -8.65
N ARG A 75 7.13 1.62 -9.25
CA ARG A 75 5.69 1.70 -9.03
C ARG A 75 5.34 1.41 -7.57
N GLN A 76 5.90 0.36 -6.99
CA GLN A 76 5.70 -0.02 -5.59
C GLN A 76 6.15 1.10 -4.64
N ARG A 77 7.32 1.71 -4.90
CA ARG A 77 7.84 2.82 -4.10
C ARG A 77 6.95 4.06 -4.20
N ALA A 78 6.49 4.41 -5.40
CA ALA A 78 5.57 5.53 -5.59
C ALA A 78 4.21 5.30 -4.91
N ALA A 79 3.68 4.08 -4.97
CA ALA A 79 2.46 3.69 -4.27
C ALA A 79 2.62 3.77 -2.76
N TYR A 80 3.74 3.25 -2.23
CA TYR A 80 4.05 3.33 -0.82
C TYR A 80 4.21 4.76 -0.32
N ALA A 81 4.87 5.65 -1.08
CA ALA A 81 4.99 7.06 -0.69
C ALA A 81 3.61 7.72 -0.51
N ARG A 82 2.65 7.41 -1.40
CA ARG A 82 1.27 7.89 -1.29
C ARG A 82 0.52 7.23 -0.13
N LEU A 83 0.75 5.94 0.09
CA LEU A 83 0.16 5.18 1.19
C LEU A 83 0.57 5.77 2.54
N ARG A 84 1.88 5.99 2.71
CA ARG A 84 2.48 6.58 3.90
C ARG A 84 1.88 7.93 4.25
N ASP A 85 1.84 8.85 3.28
CA ASP A 85 1.26 10.18 3.48
C ASP A 85 -0.23 10.10 3.89
N HIS A 86 -0.98 9.12 3.38
CA HIS A 86 -2.36 8.92 3.82
C HIS A 86 -2.49 8.40 5.24
N VAL A 87 -1.65 7.41 5.61
CA VAL A 87 -1.58 6.84 6.96
C VAL A 87 -1.17 7.92 7.97
N GLU A 88 -0.11 8.67 7.70
CA GLU A 88 0.38 9.73 8.59
C GLU A 88 -0.68 10.82 8.81
N ARG A 89 -1.35 11.26 7.74
CA ARG A 89 -2.46 12.23 7.86
C ARG A 89 -3.64 11.69 8.64
N ARG A 90 -3.92 10.39 8.55
CA ARG A 90 -5.01 9.77 9.32
C ARG A 90 -4.63 9.59 10.79
N ARG A 91 -3.42 9.10 11.09
CA ARG A 91 -2.88 9.03 12.45
C ARG A 91 -2.92 10.39 13.14
N GLY A 92 -2.52 11.45 12.43
CA GLY A 92 -2.61 12.83 12.94
C GLY A 92 -4.03 13.17 13.39
N ARG A 93 -5.03 13.00 12.52
CA ARG A 93 -6.44 13.24 12.87
C ARG A 93 -6.93 12.40 14.05
N GLU A 94 -6.48 11.15 14.17
CA GLU A 94 -6.83 10.28 15.30
C GLU A 94 -6.24 10.81 16.61
N SER A 95 -4.99 11.26 16.60
CA SER A 95 -4.33 11.90 17.75
C SER A 95 -4.91 13.28 18.11
N ASP A 96 -5.26 14.10 17.12
CA ASP A 96 -5.94 15.40 17.33
C ASP A 96 -7.30 15.22 18.01
N VAL A 97 -8.04 14.16 17.66
CA VAL A 97 -9.34 13.84 18.29
C VAL A 97 -9.15 13.31 19.71
N ASP A 98 -8.16 12.44 19.94
CA ASP A 98 -7.84 11.91 21.28
C ASP A 98 -7.47 13.03 22.26
N GLY A 99 -6.68 14.02 21.81
CA GLY A 99 -6.30 15.19 22.61
C GLY A 99 -7.37 16.28 22.76
N LEU A 100 -8.54 16.18 22.09
CA LEU A 100 -9.60 17.19 22.16
C LEU A 100 -10.54 17.01 23.36
N PHE A 101 -10.52 15.83 24.00
CA PHE A 101 -11.41 15.47 25.10
C PHE A 101 -10.70 15.30 26.46
N ASP A 102 -9.42 15.67 26.56
CA ASP A 102 -8.60 15.69 27.79
C ASP A 102 -8.55 17.10 28.41
#